data_AF-A0A916N9F9-F1
#
_entry.id   AF-A0A916N9F9-F1
#
_cell.length_a   1.000
_cell.length_b   1.000
_cell.length_c   1.000
_cell.angle_alpha   90.00
_cell.angle_beta   90.00
_cell.angle_gamma   90.00
#
_symmetry.space_group_name_H-M   'P 1'
#
loop_
_entity.id
_entity.type
_entity.pdbx_description
1 polymer ?
#
loop_
_entity_poly.entity_id
_entity_poly.type
_entity_poly.pdbx_seq_one_letter_code
_entity_poly.pdbx_strand_id
1 'polypeptide(L)'
;MKKVVLSLGVIATLAMTSCGGPSAADVNVDEIEDACGCADAFVAIGGEILDVVGDKTEDEAEEDEEMKKQLEPLFEKLEKAEDKCRGELEVSMDDMKECNAEVEEVAKKFEEKF
;
A
#
# COMPACT_ATOMS: atom_id res chain seq x y z
N MET A 1 -39.73 -20.75 -9.65
CA MET A 1 -38.36 -21.04 -9.15
C MET A 1 -37.38 -20.24 -10.00
N LYS A 2 -36.37 -19.52 -9.52
CA LYS A 2 -35.97 -19.00 -8.21
C LYS A 2 -35.01 -17.86 -8.59
N LYS A 3 -35.36 -16.64 -8.17
CA LYS A 3 -34.49 -15.49 -7.84
C LYS A 3 -33.47 -15.01 -8.90
N VAL A 4 -33.87 -13.94 -9.57
CA VAL A 4 -32.96 -12.86 -10.00
C VAL A 4 -32.28 -12.30 -8.74
N VAL A 5 -30.96 -12.43 -8.66
CA VAL A 5 -30.06 -11.74 -7.71
C VAL A 5 -29.10 -11.01 -8.66
N LEU A 6 -29.22 -9.71 -8.94
CA LEU A 6 -29.09 -8.57 -8.04
C LEU A 6 -27.83 -8.66 -7.18
N SER A 7 -26.69 -8.59 -7.86
CA SER A 7 -25.46 -8.04 -7.28
C SER A 7 -25.04 -6.88 -8.17
N LEU A 8 -25.62 -5.71 -7.87
CA LEU A 8 -24.95 -4.44 -8.10
C LEU A 8 -23.60 -4.53 -7.38
N GLY A 9 -22.56 -4.93 -8.10
CA GLY A 9 -21.21 -4.52 -7.74
C GLY A 9 -21.12 -3.05 -8.12
N VAL A 10 -21.56 -2.18 -7.20
CA VAL A 10 -21.06 -0.82 -7.17
C VAL A 10 -19.56 -1.00 -6.90
N ILE A 11 -18.76 -1.04 -7.96
CA ILE A 11 -17.32 -0.82 -7.84
C ILE A 11 -17.26 0.60 -7.28
N ALA A 12 -17.01 0.67 -5.97
CA ALA A 12 -16.87 1.91 -5.26
C ALA A 12 -15.84 2.73 -6.03
N THR A 13 -16.32 3.87 -6.49
CA THR A 13 -15.53 4.97 -7.00
C THR A 13 -14.41 5.28 -5.99
N LEU A 14 -13.19 4.87 -6.30
CA LEU A 14 -11.97 5.50 -5.78
C LEU A 14 -11.13 6.00 -6.97
N ALA A 15 -11.79 6.69 -7.90
CA ALA A 15 -11.12 7.72 -8.67
C ALA A 15 -11.00 8.97 -7.77
N MET A 16 -10.12 8.92 -6.77
CA MET A 16 -9.62 10.15 -6.11
C MET A 16 -8.52 10.72 -6.98
N THR A 17 -8.91 11.32 -8.09
CA THR A 17 -8.01 12.21 -8.83
C THR A 17 -7.61 13.37 -7.93
N SER A 18 -6.29 13.56 -7.75
CA SER A 18 -5.61 14.69 -7.09
C SER A 18 -5.30 14.52 -5.58
N CYS A 19 -4.07 14.08 -5.28
CA CYS A 19 -3.38 14.15 -3.98
C CYS A 19 -4.15 13.57 -2.77
N GLY A 20 -4.50 12.28 -2.81
CA GLY A 20 -5.13 11.59 -1.68
C GLY A 20 -5.38 10.12 -2.01
N GLY A 21 -4.30 9.33 -2.08
CA GLY A 21 -4.41 7.88 -2.02
C GLY A 21 -4.90 7.42 -0.64
N PRO A 22 -5.26 6.14 -0.46
CA PRO A 22 -5.50 5.58 0.87
C PRO A 22 -4.30 5.89 1.77
N SER A 23 -4.52 6.47 2.96
CA SER A 23 -3.43 6.74 3.91
C SER A 23 -3.01 5.45 4.58
N ALA A 24 -1.72 5.35 4.90
CA ALA A 24 -1.20 4.26 5.72
C ALA A 24 -1.95 4.18 7.06
N ALA A 25 -2.45 5.29 7.62
CA ALA A 25 -3.22 5.30 8.87
C ALA A 25 -4.51 4.48 8.79
N ASP A 26 -5.17 4.41 7.63
CA ASP A 26 -6.44 3.72 7.42
C ASP A 26 -6.26 2.20 7.19
N VAL A 27 -5.02 1.74 6.99
CA VAL A 27 -4.73 0.32 6.75
C VAL A 27 -4.81 -0.46 8.07
N ASN A 28 -5.70 -1.45 8.15
CA ASN A 28 -5.68 -2.45 9.22
C ASN A 28 -5.15 -3.78 8.67
N VAL A 29 -3.89 -4.10 8.96
CA VAL A 29 -3.19 -5.27 8.41
C VAL A 29 -3.88 -6.58 8.79
N ASP A 30 -4.45 -6.66 10.00
CA ASP A 30 -5.09 -7.88 10.48
C ASP A 30 -6.40 -8.21 9.73
N GLU A 31 -7.01 -7.21 9.09
CA GLU A 31 -8.26 -7.34 8.32
C GLU A 31 -8.01 -7.60 6.82
N ILE A 32 -6.75 -7.74 6.40
CA ILE A 32 -6.41 -8.10 5.01
C ILE A 32 -6.68 -9.59 4.81
N GLU A 33 -7.54 -9.90 3.84
CA GLU A 33 -7.97 -11.28 3.55
C GLU A 33 -7.55 -11.78 2.16
N ASP A 34 -7.16 -10.89 1.24
CA ASP A 34 -6.89 -11.24 -0.16
C ASP A 34 -5.83 -10.35 -0.84
N ALA A 35 -5.50 -10.70 -2.09
CA ALA A 35 -4.50 -10.02 -2.90
C ALA A 35 -4.81 -8.55 -3.17
N CYS A 36 -6.09 -8.16 -3.25
CA CYS A 36 -6.46 -6.77 -3.50
C CYS A 36 -6.34 -5.93 -2.23
N GLY A 37 -6.71 -6.47 -1.08
CA GLY A 37 -6.43 -5.86 0.21
C GLY A 37 -4.91 -5.66 0.44
N CYS A 38 -4.10 -6.63 0.02
CA CYS A 38 -2.64 -6.52 0.03
C CYS A 38 -2.13 -5.43 -0.91
N ALA A 39 -2.67 -5.35 -2.12
CA ALA A 39 -2.29 -4.33 -3.11
C ALA A 39 -2.60 -2.92 -2.61
N ASP A 40 -3.80 -2.70 -2.06
CA ASP A 40 -4.22 -1.40 -1.54
C ASP A 40 -3.41 -1.01 -0.29
N ALA A 41 -3.13 -1.97 0.61
CA ALA A 41 -2.28 -1.74 1.77
C ALA A 41 -0.85 -1.37 1.35
N PHE A 42 -0.27 -2.06 0.36
CA PHE A 42 1.06 -1.79 -0.15
C PHE A 42 1.14 -0.40 -0.80
N VAL A 43 0.16 -0.03 -1.63
CA VAL A 43 0.10 1.30 -2.25
C VAL A 43 -0.08 2.40 -1.21
N ALA A 44 -0.94 2.19 -0.21
CA ALA A 44 -1.15 3.17 0.86
C ALA A 44 0.11 3.42 1.70
N ILE A 45 0.69 2.34 2.24
CA ILE A 45 1.86 2.43 3.13
C ILE A 45 3.09 2.88 2.35
N GLY A 46 3.33 2.27 1.19
CA GLY A 46 4.46 2.63 0.35
C GLY A 46 4.34 4.05 -0.21
N GLY A 47 3.15 4.47 -0.62
CA GLY A 47 2.90 5.85 -1.04
C GLY A 47 3.24 6.85 0.06
N GLU A 48 2.80 6.60 1.30
CA GLU A 48 3.08 7.50 2.43
C GLU A 48 4.57 7.54 2.79
N ILE A 49 5.29 6.42 2.71
CA ILE A 49 6.76 6.40 2.86
C ILE A 49 7.43 7.28 1.82
N LEU A 50 7.05 7.14 0.54
CA LEU A 50 7.60 7.94 -0.55
C LEU A 50 7.26 9.42 -0.40
N ASP A 51 6.08 9.76 0.11
CA ASP A 51 5.68 11.15 0.39
C ASP A 51 6.48 11.76 1.54
N VAL A 52 6.77 10.98 2.60
CA VAL A 52 7.60 11.42 3.73
C VAL A 52 9.05 11.61 3.28
N VAL A 53 9.63 10.68 2.52
CA VAL A 53 10.99 10.82 1.98
C VAL A 53 11.05 11.98 0.97
N GLY A 54 10.01 12.15 0.17
CA GLY A 54 9.91 13.18 -0.86
C GLY A 54 11.10 13.12 -1.82
N ASP A 55 11.71 14.28 -2.09
CA ASP A 55 12.87 14.41 -2.98
C ASP A 55 14.22 14.24 -2.30
N LYS A 56 14.27 13.93 -1.00
CA LYS A 56 15.54 13.81 -0.26
C LYS A 56 16.38 12.65 -0.77
N THR A 57 17.70 12.80 -0.66
CA THR A 57 18.64 11.68 -0.83
C THR A 57 18.65 10.80 0.41
N GLU A 58 19.18 9.57 0.27
CA GLU A 58 19.37 8.64 1.39
C GLU A 58 20.15 9.30 2.54
N ASP A 59 21.25 10.01 2.22
CA ASP A 59 22.05 10.75 3.20
C ASP A 59 21.24 11.83 3.96
N GLU A 60 20.37 12.57 3.24
CA GLU A 60 19.54 13.61 3.86
C GLU A 60 18.40 13.03 4.71
N ALA A 61 17.91 11.84 4.36
CA ALA A 61 16.92 11.11 5.14
C ALA A 61 17.55 10.49 6.40
N GLU A 62 18.79 10.01 6.32
CA GLU A 62 19.53 9.46 7.45
C GLU A 62 19.94 10.51 8.50
N GLU A 63 20.11 11.77 8.12
CA GLU A 63 20.43 12.84 9.08
C GLU A 63 19.18 13.50 9.70
N ASP A 64 17.98 13.22 9.17
CA ASP A 64 16.72 13.81 9.62
C ASP A 64 16.00 12.91 10.66
N GLU A 65 16.29 13.17 11.93
CA GLU A 65 15.68 12.47 13.07
C GLU A 65 14.15 12.64 13.17
N GLU A 66 13.56 13.70 12.60
CA GLU A 66 12.10 13.88 12.56
C GLU A 66 11.47 13.02 11.47
N MET A 67 12.15 12.90 10.32
CA MET A 67 11.76 12.00 9.25
C MET A 67 11.84 10.54 9.68
N LYS A 68 12.93 10.12 10.34
CA LYS A 68 13.06 8.74 10.84
C LYS A 68 11.90 8.34 11.75
N LYS A 69 11.49 9.23 12.67
CA LYS A 69 10.34 8.98 13.55
C LYS A 69 9.01 8.82 12.82
N GLN A 70 8.89 9.41 11.64
CA GLN A 70 7.71 9.25 10.78
C GLN A 70 7.80 7.96 9.94
N LEU A 71 9.01 7.61 9.49
CA LEU A 71 9.25 6.43 8.65
C LEU A 71 9.25 5.11 9.43
N GLU A 72 9.85 5.06 10.61
CA GLU A 72 9.91 3.85 11.46
C GLU A 72 8.54 3.14 11.61
N PRO A 73 7.46 3.83 12.03
CA PRO A 73 6.15 3.17 12.15
C PRO A 73 5.56 2.74 10.81
N LEU A 74 5.89 3.43 9.70
CA LEU A 74 5.43 3.06 8.37
C LEU A 74 6.16 1.81 7.87
N PHE A 75 7.47 1.70 8.09
CA PHE A 75 8.25 0.51 7.76
C PHE A 75 7.84 -0.70 8.60
N GLU A 76 7.60 -0.53 9.90
CA GLU A 76 7.07 -1.61 10.75
C GLU A 76 5.70 -2.09 10.24
N LYS A 77 4.87 -1.15 9.78
CA LYS A 77 3.56 -1.48 9.22
C LYS A 77 3.66 -2.19 7.86
N LEU A 78 4.61 -1.77 7.02
CA LEU A 78 4.90 -2.42 5.75
C LEU A 78 5.40 -3.85 5.95
N GLU A 79 6.30 -4.07 6.91
CA GLU A 79 6.80 -5.40 7.27
C GLU A 79 5.66 -6.32 7.74
N LYS A 80 4.77 -5.82 8.61
CA LYS A 80 3.57 -6.56 9.03
C LYS A 80 2.65 -6.90 7.85
N ALA A 81 2.45 -5.95 6.94
CA ALA A 81 1.65 -6.19 5.74
C ALA A 81 2.32 -7.23 4.84
N GLU A 82 3.64 -7.22 4.71
CA GLU A 82 4.39 -8.24 3.96
C GLU A 82 4.27 -9.62 4.60
N ASP A 83 4.46 -9.74 5.91
CA ASP A 83 4.27 -10.99 6.65
C ASP A 83 2.86 -11.56 6.48
N LYS A 84 1.84 -10.69 6.57
CA LYS A 84 0.45 -11.07 6.33
C LYS A 84 0.25 -11.54 4.89
N CYS A 85 0.66 -10.74 3.92
CA CYS A 85 0.36 -10.95 2.51
C CYS A 85 1.18 -12.08 1.90
N ARG A 86 2.50 -12.07 2.06
CA ARG A 86 3.39 -13.11 1.51
C ARG A 86 3.48 -14.33 2.41
N GLY A 87 3.47 -14.14 3.73
CA GLY A 87 3.64 -15.23 4.68
C GLY A 87 2.36 -16.01 4.95
N GLU A 88 1.28 -15.32 5.34
CA GLU A 88 0.02 -16.00 5.70
C GLU A 88 -0.89 -16.27 4.49
N LEU A 89 -1.03 -15.28 3.60
CA LEU A 89 -1.95 -15.36 2.44
C LEU A 89 -1.27 -15.88 1.16
N GLU A 90 0.05 -16.02 1.16
CA GLU A 90 0.87 -16.48 0.03
C GLU A 90 0.64 -15.66 -1.27
N VAL A 91 0.28 -14.38 -1.13
CA VAL A 91 0.02 -13.43 -2.22
C VAL A 91 1.35 -12.98 -2.83
N SER A 92 1.49 -13.15 -4.15
CA SER A 92 2.64 -12.64 -4.90
C SER A 92 2.47 -11.17 -5.28
N MET A 93 3.57 -10.53 -5.65
CA MET A 93 3.52 -9.16 -6.19
C MET A 93 2.73 -9.08 -7.51
N ASP A 94 2.74 -10.14 -8.31
CA ASP A 94 1.97 -10.18 -9.55
C ASP A 94 0.47 -10.26 -9.27
N ASP A 95 0.04 -11.04 -8.26
CA ASP A 95 -1.37 -11.07 -7.81
C ASP A 95 -1.83 -9.67 -7.35
N MET A 96 -0.97 -8.94 -6.63
CA MET A 96 -1.26 -7.56 -6.21
C MET A 96 -1.39 -6.61 -7.40
N LYS A 97 -0.53 -6.73 -8.42
CA LYS A 97 -0.60 -5.90 -9.64
C LYS A 97 -1.86 -6.14 -10.45
N GLU A 98 -2.41 -7.36 -10.43
CA GLU A 98 -3.71 -7.64 -11.07
C GLU A 98 -4.85 -6.87 -10.42
N CYS A 99 -4.74 -6.59 -9.11
CA CYS A 99 -5.72 -5.79 -8.36
C CYS A 99 -5.49 -4.28 -8.50
N ASN A 100 -4.24 -3.83 -8.36
CA ASN A 100 -3.90 -2.41 -8.36
C ASN A 100 -2.61 -2.16 -9.15
N ALA A 101 -2.73 -1.48 -10.30
CA ALA A 101 -1.60 -1.17 -11.17
C ALA A 101 -0.59 -0.20 -10.53
N GLU A 102 -1.00 0.59 -9.52
CA GLU A 102 -0.12 1.50 -8.80
C GLU A 102 0.96 0.75 -7.97
N VAL A 103 0.75 -0.54 -7.68
CA VAL A 103 1.75 -1.40 -7.01
C VAL A 103 3.07 -1.39 -7.78
N GLU A 104 3.02 -1.42 -9.12
CA GLU A 104 4.23 -1.38 -9.95
C GLU A 104 4.93 -0.01 -9.87
N GLU A 105 4.17 1.08 -9.82
CA GLU A 105 4.74 2.43 -9.73
C GLU A 105 5.37 2.69 -8.37
N VAL A 106 4.69 2.29 -7.28
CA VAL A 106 5.21 2.41 -5.91
C VAL A 106 6.49 1.59 -5.76
N ALA A 107 6.50 0.34 -6.23
CA ALA A 107 7.67 -0.51 -6.13
C ALA A 107 8.88 0.04 -6.89
N LYS A 108 8.69 0.55 -8.12
CA LYS A 108 9.77 1.20 -8.87
C LYS A 108 10.33 2.41 -8.13
N LYS A 109 9.47 3.28 -7.60
CA LYS A 109 9.91 4.45 -6.83
C LYS A 109 10.66 4.05 -5.57
N PHE A 110 10.28 2.96 -4.92
CA PHE A 110 11.05 2.40 -3.81
C PHE A 110 12.45 1.98 -4.23
N GLU A 111 12.59 1.18 -5.30
CA GLU A 111 13.90 0.75 -5.83
C GLU A 111 14.78 1.92 -6.31
N GLU A 112 14.19 3.04 -6.71
CA GLU A 112 14.94 4.25 -7.08
C GLU A 112 15.39 5.07 -5.86
N LYS A 113 14.73 4.89 -4.70
CA LYS A 113 14.94 5.67 -3.48
C LYS A 113 15.76 4.94 -2.42
N PHE A 114 15.73 3.61 -2.42
CA PHE A 114 16.34 2.70 -1.44
C PHE A 114 17.02 1.54 -2.17
#